data_AF-K1SG72-F1
#
_entry.id   AF-K1SG72-F1
#
_cell.length_a   1.000
_cell.length_b   1.000
_cell.length_c   1.000
_cell.angle_alpha   90.00
_cell.angle_beta   90.00
_cell.angle_gamma   90.00
#
_symmetry.space_group_name_H-M   'P 1'
#
loop_
_entity.id
_entity.type
_entity.pdbx_description
1 polymer ?
#
loop_
_entity_poly.entity_id
_entity_poly.type
_entity_poly.pdbx_seq_one_letter_code
_entity_poly.pdbx_strand_id
1 'polypeptide(L)'
;MITTGKILKFDKHGNKLLLELPENVERELIQKHIGSVELRLNDGRRISADQRRKIFAIVRDIALWSGHEPEFIRAYMTWDYIKRHDGEWFSLSDVDMTTAKDFITHL
;
A
#
# COMPACT_ATOMS: atom_id res chain seq x y z
N MET A 1 -4.09 -15.10 1.93
CA MET A 1 -4.03 -14.21 0.74
C MET A 1 -4.62 -12.87 1.14
N ILE A 2 -3.97 -11.75 0.81
CA ILE A 2 -4.54 -10.42 0.99
C ILE A 2 -5.08 -9.99 -0.37
N THR A 3 -6.39 -9.75 -0.45
CA THR A 3 -7.04 -9.27 -1.67
C THR A 3 -7.82 -7.99 -1.39
N THR A 4 -7.89 -7.10 -2.36
CA THR A 4 -8.60 -5.82 -2.25
C THR A 4 -9.91 -5.92 -3.01
N GLY A 5 -11.02 -5.91 -2.28
CA GLY A 5 -12.37 -5.91 -2.86
C GLY A 5 -12.96 -4.51 -2.98
N LYS A 6 -13.91 -4.34 -3.90
CA LYS A 6 -14.73 -3.13 -4.00
C LYS A 6 -15.95 -3.25 -3.09
N ILE A 7 -16.31 -2.16 -2.41
CA ILE A 7 -17.54 -2.10 -1.62
C ILE A 7 -18.71 -1.86 -2.57
N LEU A 8 -19.63 -2.83 -2.67
CA LEU A 8 -20.85 -2.70 -3.48
C LEU A 8 -21.99 -2.08 -2.68
N LYS A 9 -22.19 -2.54 -1.44
CA LYS A 9 -23.26 -2.05 -0.56
C LYS A 9 -22.82 -2.07 0.90
N PHE A 10 -23.32 -1.08 1.64
CA PHE A 10 -23.23 -1.02 3.10
C PHE A 10 -24.63 -0.83 3.68
N ASP A 11 -25.09 -1.82 4.43
CA ASP A 11 -26.33 -1.73 5.20
C ASP A 11 -26.03 -1.19 6.60
N LYS A 12 -26.43 0.07 6.83
CA LYS A 12 -26.22 0.80 8.09
C LYS A 12 -26.95 0.17 9.28
N HIS A 13 -28.08 -0.50 9.05
CA HIS A 13 -28.91 -1.05 10.13
C HIS A 13 -28.47 -2.46 10.53
N GLY A 14 -28.02 -3.26 9.57
CA GLY A 14 -27.51 -4.61 9.83
C GLY A 14 -26.00 -4.71 10.09
N ASN A 15 -25.26 -3.61 9.92
CA ASN A 15 -23.79 -3.57 9.90
C ASN A 15 -23.18 -4.61 8.93
N LYS A 16 -23.80 -4.78 7.77
CA LYS A 16 -23.39 -5.75 6.75
C LYS A 16 -22.71 -5.03 5.58
N LEU A 17 -21.53 -5.53 5.21
CA LEU A 17 -20.79 -5.10 4.03
C LEU A 17 -20.86 -6.17 2.95
N LEU A 18 -21.21 -5.75 1.73
CA LEU A 18 -21.17 -6.62 0.55
C LEU A 18 -19.99 -6.19 -0.33
N LEU A 19 -19.04 -7.10 -0.49
CA LEU A 19 -17.76 -6.88 -1.19
C LEU A 19 -17.74 -7.66 -2.50
N GLU A 20 -17.26 -7.01 -3.56
CA GLU A 20 -16.89 -7.67 -4.81
C GLU A 20 -15.38 -7.92 -4.80
N LEU A 21 -14.99 -9.18 -4.90
CA LEU A 21 -13.58 -9.57 -4.98
C LEU A 21 -13.15 -9.65 -6.45
N PRO A 22 -11.94 -9.20 -6.78
CA PRO A 22 -11.45 -9.22 -8.16
C PRO A 22 -11.17 -10.64 -8.69
N GLU A 23 -10.99 -11.61 -7.79
CA GLU A 23 -10.68 -13.00 -8.12
C GLU A 23 -11.68 -13.96 -7.49
N ASN A 24 -11.88 -15.12 -8.13
CA ASN A 24 -12.72 -16.18 -7.57
C ASN A 24 -11.99 -16.85 -6.39
N VAL A 25 -12.52 -16.62 -5.19
CA VAL A 25 -12.00 -17.17 -3.92
C VAL A 25 -12.88 -18.31 -3.36
N GLU A 26 -13.81 -18.85 -4.15
CA GLU A 26 -14.73 -19.92 -3.74
C GLU A 26 -13.98 -21.11 -3.14
N ARG A 27 -12.87 -21.50 -3.79
CA ARG A 27 -12.01 -22.58 -3.31
C ARG A 27 -11.46 -22.31 -1.91
N GLU A 28 -11.03 -21.09 -1.63
CA GLU A 28 -10.46 -20.72 -0.33
C GLU A 28 -11.56 -20.64 0.75
N LEU A 29 -12.71 -20.05 0.44
CA LEU A 29 -13.82 -19.90 1.38
C LEU A 29 -14.45 -21.26 1.73
N ILE A 30 -14.71 -22.10 0.73
CA ILE A 30 -15.42 -23.37 0.90
C ILE A 30 -14.46 -24.48 1.34
N GLN A 31 -13.31 -24.67 0.67
CA GLN A 31 -12.43 -25.81 0.98
C GLN A 31 -11.61 -25.60 2.26
N LYS A 32 -11.29 -24.35 2.63
CA LYS A 32 -10.54 -24.05 3.87
C LYS A 32 -11.44 -23.61 5.02
N HIS A 33 -12.78 -23.63 4.85
CA HIS A 33 -13.76 -23.24 5.86
C HIS A 33 -13.44 -21.89 6.53
N ILE A 34 -13.03 -20.90 5.73
CA ILE A 34 -12.68 -19.57 6.25
C ILE A 34 -13.97 -18.85 6.63
N GLY A 35 -14.27 -18.80 7.93
CA GLY A 35 -15.47 -18.15 8.48
C GLY A 35 -15.27 -16.70 8.90
N SER A 36 -14.02 -16.22 8.96
CA SER A 36 -13.67 -14.86 9.37
C SER A 36 -12.66 -14.25 8.40
N VAL A 37 -12.82 -12.95 8.15
CA VAL A 37 -11.91 -12.15 7.32
C VAL A 37 -11.50 -10.91 8.08
N GLU A 38 -10.25 -10.51 7.94
CA GLU A 38 -9.79 -9.21 8.44
C GLU A 38 -10.09 -8.14 7.40
N LEU A 39 -10.81 -7.09 7.81
CA LEU A 39 -11.17 -5.97 6.97
C LEU A 39 -10.34 -4.74 7.36
N ARG A 40 -9.54 -4.24 6.41
CA ARG A 40 -8.84 -2.97 6.57
C ARG A 40 -9.63 -1.86 5.87
N LEU A 41 -10.31 -1.03 6.65
CA LEU A 41 -10.95 0.18 6.15
C LEU A 41 -9.86 1.19 5.81
N ASN A 42 -9.80 1.59 4.53
CA ASN A 42 -8.81 2.55 4.06
C ASN A 42 -9.53 3.80 3.57
N ASP A 43 -9.41 4.90 4.31
CA ASP A 43 -10.03 6.20 3.97
C ASP A 43 -9.24 6.96 2.89
N GLY A 44 -8.26 6.30 2.24
CA GLY A 44 -7.44 6.88 1.17
C GLY A 44 -6.49 7.99 1.62
N ARG A 45 -6.49 8.37 2.89
CA ARG A 45 -5.63 9.45 3.42
C ARG A 45 -4.19 9.01 3.67
N ARG A 46 -3.92 7.72 3.71
CA ARG A 46 -2.59 7.13 3.92
C ARG A 46 -2.12 6.40 2.67
N ILE A 47 -0.82 6.19 2.57
CA ILE A 47 -0.19 5.43 1.49
C ILE A 47 -0.90 4.09 1.24
N SER A 48 -1.30 3.87 -0.01
CA SER A 48 -1.92 2.61 -0.42
C SER A 48 -0.90 1.48 -0.52
N ALA A 49 -1.37 0.23 -0.41
CA ALA A 49 -0.52 -0.94 -0.58
C ALA A 49 0.16 -0.99 -1.97
N ASP A 50 -0.53 -0.50 -3.02
CA ASP A 50 0.00 -0.42 -4.37
C ASP A 50 1.09 0.66 -4.49
N GLN A 51 0.88 1.86 -3.94
CA GLN A 51 1.92 2.90 -3.88
C GLN A 51 3.16 2.40 -3.13
N ARG A 52 2.97 1.76 -1.98
CA ARG A 52 4.07 1.18 -1.21
C ARG A 52 4.81 0.11 -2.01
N ARG A 53 4.10 -0.82 -2.66
CA ARG A 53 4.71 -1.83 -3.53
C ARG A 53 5.52 -1.18 -4.66
N LYS A 54 4.99 -0.12 -5.28
CA LYS A 54 5.66 0.61 -6.36
C LYS A 54 6.97 1.27 -5.89
N ILE A 55 6.97 1.91 -4.72
CA ILE A 55 8.18 2.49 -4.12
C ILE A 55 9.25 1.42 -3.92
N PHE A 56 8.90 0.29 -3.30
CA PHE A 56 9.88 -0.77 -3.05
C PHE A 56 10.39 -1.42 -4.35
N ALA A 57 9.58 -1.48 -5.41
CA ALA A 57 10.03 -1.96 -6.71
C ALA A 57 11.07 -1.00 -7.33
N ILE A 58 10.78 0.30 -7.38
CA ILE A 58 11.69 1.30 -7.94
C ILE A 58 13.01 1.36 -7.14
N VAL A 59 12.93 1.37 -5.81
CA VAL A 59 14.11 1.32 -4.93
C VAL A 59 14.97 0.09 -5.23
N ARG A 60 14.35 -1.07 -5.45
CA ARG A 60 15.07 -2.30 -5.80
C ARG A 60 15.76 -2.19 -7.16
N ASP A 61 15.11 -1.59 -8.15
CA ASP A 61 15.68 -1.39 -9.49
C ASP A 61 16.90 -0.45 -9.43
N ILE A 62 16.82 0.63 -8.64
CA ILE A 62 17.93 1.56 -8.41
C ILE A 62 19.07 0.86 -7.65
N ALA A 63 18.76 0.06 -6.63
CA ALA A 63 19.75 -0.71 -5.88
C ALA A 63 20.48 -1.71 -6.79
N LEU A 64 19.75 -2.39 -7.67
CA LEU A 64 20.33 -3.32 -8.64
C LEU A 64 21.26 -2.61 -9.62
N TRP A 65 20.91 -1.40 -10.07
CA TRP A 65 21.74 -0.60 -10.97
C TRP A 65 22.99 -0.02 -10.28
N SER A 66 22.83 0.54 -9.08
CA SER A 66 23.90 1.22 -8.33
C SER A 66 24.84 0.29 -7.58
N GLY A 67 24.40 -0.94 -7.30
CA GLY A 67 25.14 -1.91 -6.47
C GLY A 67 25.04 -1.64 -4.96
N HIS A 68 24.27 -0.64 -4.55
CA HIS A 68 24.01 -0.38 -3.13
C HIS A 68 22.89 -1.24 -2.58
N GLU A 69 22.85 -1.37 -1.26
CA GLU A 69 21.80 -2.12 -0.57
C GLU A 69 20.44 -1.36 -0.66
N PRO A 70 19.31 -2.05 -0.89
CA PRO A 70 18.01 -1.41 -1.09
C PRO A 70 17.55 -0.50 0.05
N GLU A 71 17.77 -0.89 1.31
CA GLU A 71 17.44 -0.08 2.48
C GLU A 71 18.28 1.22 2.53
N PHE A 72 19.56 1.17 2.15
CA PHE A 72 20.38 2.37 1.97
C PHE A 72 19.80 3.30 0.90
N ILE A 73 19.44 2.77 -0.28
CA ILE A 73 18.82 3.59 -1.35
C ILE A 73 17.50 4.21 -0.87
N ARG A 74 16.67 3.44 -0.17
CA ARG A 74 15.40 3.93 0.39
C ARG A 74 15.62 5.09 1.35
N ALA A 75 16.56 4.95 2.28
CA ALA A 75 16.87 5.98 3.26
C ALA A 75 17.46 7.24 2.58
N TYR A 76 18.38 7.03 1.64
CA TYR A 76 18.99 8.11 0.87
C TYR A 76 17.95 8.91 0.08
N MET A 77 17.07 8.25 -0.67
CA MET A 77 16.03 8.91 -1.46
C MET A 77 15.02 9.63 -0.58
N THR A 78 14.69 9.07 0.59
CA THR A 78 13.82 9.74 1.56
C THR A 78 14.44 11.06 2.05
N TRP A 79 15.72 11.02 2.42
CA TRP A 79 16.47 12.23 2.79
C TRP A 79 16.56 13.25 1.64
N ASP A 80 16.82 12.78 0.42
CA ASP A 80 16.98 13.62 -0.78
C ASP A 80 15.66 14.30 -1.18
N TYR A 81 14.53 13.60 -1.01
CA TYR A 81 13.19 14.16 -1.17
C TYR A 81 12.92 15.28 -0.16
N ILE A 82 13.17 15.01 1.13
CA ILE A 82 12.95 15.94 2.23
C ILE A 82 13.76 17.22 2.00
N LYS A 83 15.04 17.05 1.62
CA LYS A 83 15.95 18.17 1.35
C LYS A 83 15.47 19.06 0.20
N ARG A 84 14.80 18.50 -0.82
CA ARG A 84 14.29 19.29 -1.96
C ARG A 84 12.95 19.97 -1.70
N HIS A 85 12.12 19.42 -0.82
CA HIS A 85 10.77 19.92 -0.55
C HIS A 85 10.66 20.68 0.76
N ASP A 86 11.77 20.86 1.48
CA ASP A 86 11.84 21.49 2.81
C ASP A 86 10.80 20.90 3.79
N GLY A 87 10.67 19.57 3.75
CA GLY A 87 9.66 18.81 4.48
C GLY A 87 10.14 18.21 5.80
N GLU A 88 9.23 17.55 6.52
CA GLU A 88 9.59 16.74 7.69
C GLU A 88 9.92 15.30 7.31
N TRP A 89 10.62 14.61 8.21
CA TRP A 89 10.86 13.17 8.06
C TRP A 89 9.56 12.38 8.09
N PHE A 90 9.39 11.46 7.13
CA PHE A 90 8.19 10.63 7.03
C PHE A 90 8.53 9.14 6.98
N SER A 91 7.56 8.32 7.37
CA SER A 91 7.64 6.86 7.27
C SER A 91 6.74 6.35 6.16
N LEU A 92 7.26 5.47 5.31
CA LEU A 92 6.48 4.74 4.29
C LEU A 92 5.41 3.80 4.88
N SER A 93 5.38 3.62 6.21
CA SER A 93 4.29 2.91 6.89
C SER A 93 3.08 3.80 7.18
N ASP A 94 3.25 5.13 7.21
CA ASP A 94 2.23 6.06 7.73
C ASP A 94 2.05 7.37 6.96
N VAL A 95 2.85 7.60 5.92
CA VAL A 95 2.79 8.82 5.11
C VAL A 95 1.44 8.98 4.40
N ASP A 96 1.03 10.22 4.18
CA ASP A 96 -0.19 10.53 3.45
C ASP A 96 -0.08 10.16 1.97
N MET A 97 -1.24 10.03 1.31
CA MET A 97 -1.30 9.58 -0.08
C MET A 97 -0.66 10.57 -1.07
N THR A 98 -0.70 11.88 -0.78
CA THR A 98 -0.14 12.93 -1.64
C THR A 98 1.38 12.87 -1.58
N THR A 99 1.96 12.93 -0.39
CA THR A 99 3.40 12.80 -0.18
C THR A 99 3.93 11.47 -0.74
N ALA A 100 3.18 10.36 -0.59
CA ALA A 100 3.57 9.09 -1.20
C ALA A 100 3.61 9.14 -2.73
N LYS A 101 2.67 9.84 -3.37
CA LYS A 101 2.62 10.00 -4.83
C LYS A 101 3.76 10.89 -5.32
N ASP A 102 4.03 11.98 -4.61
CA ASP A 102 5.10 12.92 -4.95
C ASP A 102 6.47 12.25 -4.75
N PHE A 103 6.62 11.45 -3.69
CA PHE A 103 7.80 10.63 -3.48
C PHE A 103 8.02 9.58 -4.58
N ILE A 104 6.96 8.90 -5.06
CA ILE A 104 7.06 8.00 -6.23
C ILE A 104 7.53 8.74 -7.48
N THR A 105 7.13 10.00 -7.65
CA THR A 105 7.54 10.83 -8.79
C THR A 105 8.98 11.32 -8.64
N HIS A 106 9.46 11.40 -7.41
CA HIS A 106 10.82 11.80 -7.09
C HIS A 106 11.87 10.71 -7.35
N LEU A 107 11.49 9.44 -7.09
CA LEU A 107 12.31 8.25 -7.36
C LEU A 107 12.55 8.02 -8.86
#